data_AF-A0A957YYR1-F1
#
_entry.id   AF-A0A957YYR1-F1
#
_cell.length_a   1.000
_cell.length_b   1.000
_cell.length_c   1.000
_cell.angle_alpha   90.00
_cell.angle_beta   90.00
_cell.angle_gamma   90.00
#
_symmetry.space_group_name_H-M   'P 1'
#
loop_
_entity.id
_entity.type
_entity.pdbx_description
1 polymer ?
#
loop_
_entity_poly.entity_id
_entity_poly.type
_entity_poly.pdbx_seq_one_letter_code
_entity_poly.pdbx_strand_id
1 'polypeptide(L)'
;MIQTTRAFSLTLTDVLPMLSAHAQEQRAWQITDPAHADYGAIYHSAWGVADPRTTGKFLVLCSYLALGAALPDTQLLEQANLAADYLLRARRPSGLIDLISVNIDSAPDTGFAVQELCTVLELARKRTVDHPAWAPLLDKIGTFVREAVPAMLTGGFHTPNHRWVMVSALLQAHAL
;
A
#
# COMPACT_ATOMS: atom_id res chain seq x y z
N MET A 1 24.70 -30.36 -24.79
CA MET A 1 24.22 -29.79 -23.50
C MET A 1 23.19 -28.73 -23.84
N ILE A 2 21.90 -29.05 -23.76
CA ILE A 2 20.83 -28.08 -23.99
C ILE A 2 20.63 -27.37 -22.65
N GLN A 3 21.03 -26.10 -22.56
CA GLN A 3 20.64 -25.25 -21.44
C GLN A 3 19.12 -25.12 -21.49
N THR A 4 18.43 -25.80 -20.57
CA THR A 4 17.02 -25.55 -20.30
C THR A 4 16.89 -24.11 -19.81
N THR A 5 16.44 -23.22 -20.68
CA THR A 5 15.93 -21.91 -20.29
C THR A 5 14.83 -22.16 -19.25
N ARG A 6 15.06 -21.72 -18.00
CA ARG A 6 14.00 -21.67 -17.01
C ARG A 6 12.86 -20.87 -17.63
N ALA A 7 11.69 -21.49 -17.77
CA ALA A 7 10.48 -20.75 -18.10
C ALA A 7 10.28 -19.70 -17.01
N PHE A 8 10.34 -18.42 -17.36
CA PHE A 8 9.97 -17.35 -16.44
C PHE A 8 8.48 -17.50 -16.13
N SER A 9 8.17 -17.91 -14.91
CA SER A 9 6.82 -17.79 -14.36
C SER A 9 6.71 -16.42 -13.72
N LEU A 10 5.55 -15.76 -13.86
CA LEU A 10 5.32 -14.47 -13.21
C LEU A 10 4.71 -14.73 -11.83
N THR A 11 5.53 -15.17 -10.88
CA THR A 11 5.10 -15.40 -9.50
C THR A 11 5.54 -14.26 -8.58
N LEU A 12 4.92 -14.15 -7.40
CA LEU A 12 5.38 -13.21 -6.37
C LEU A 12 6.86 -13.44 -6.04
N THR A 13 7.28 -14.71 -5.91
CA THR A 13 8.66 -15.10 -5.61
C THR A 13 9.65 -14.59 -6.65
N ASP A 14 9.28 -14.64 -7.93
CA ASP A 14 10.15 -14.21 -9.04
C ASP A 14 10.34 -12.70 -9.08
N VAL A 15 9.41 -11.92 -8.51
CA VAL A 15 9.51 -10.45 -8.46
C VAL A 15 10.08 -9.92 -7.13
N LEU A 16 10.22 -10.75 -6.09
CA LEU A 16 10.75 -10.30 -4.79
C LEU A 16 12.11 -9.59 -4.86
N PRO A 17 13.10 -10.04 -5.67
CA PRO A 17 14.38 -9.32 -5.74
C PRO A 17 14.23 -7.90 -6.27
N MET A 18 13.37 -7.69 -7.27
CA MET A 18 13.08 -6.37 -7.83
C MET A 18 12.33 -5.49 -6.82
N LEU A 19 11.33 -6.06 -6.14
CA LEU A 19 10.61 -5.37 -5.08
C LEU A 19 11.56 -4.97 -3.93
N SER A 20 12.50 -5.83 -3.57
CA SER A 20 13.46 -5.59 -2.50
C SER A 20 14.41 -4.44 -2.84
N ALA A 21 14.91 -4.39 -4.07
CA ALA A 21 15.74 -3.29 -4.54
C ALA A 21 14.97 -1.96 -4.48
N HIS A 22 13.72 -1.97 -4.95
CA HIS A 22 12.88 -0.77 -4.92
C HIS A 22 12.54 -0.32 -3.49
N ALA A 23 12.31 -1.27 -2.57
CA ALA A 23 12.04 -0.95 -1.17
C ALA A 23 13.26 -0.34 -0.49
N GLN A 24 14.46 -0.82 -0.79
CA GLN A 24 15.71 -0.26 -0.26
C GLN A 24 15.92 1.18 -0.72
N GLU A 25 15.63 1.49 -1.98
CA GLU A 25 15.70 2.85 -2.52
C GLU A 25 14.69 3.78 -1.85
N GLN A 26 13.42 3.35 -1.73
CA GLN A 26 12.36 4.17 -1.12
C GLN A 26 12.54 4.35 0.39
N ARG A 27 13.09 3.36 1.08
CA ARG A 27 13.34 3.38 2.54
C ARG A 27 14.20 4.56 2.96
N ALA A 28 15.15 4.99 2.13
CA ALA A 28 15.98 6.16 2.40
C ALA A 28 15.16 7.47 2.52
N TRP A 29 13.93 7.48 2.00
CA TRP A 29 13.01 8.61 2.01
C TRP A 29 11.90 8.47 3.05
N GLN A 30 11.89 7.39 3.86
CA GLN A 30 10.93 7.24 4.94
C GLN A 30 11.31 8.15 6.11
N ILE A 31 10.33 8.91 6.60
CA ILE A 31 10.50 9.79 7.76
C ILE A 31 10.48 8.94 9.02
N THR A 32 11.63 8.77 9.66
CA THR A 32 11.79 7.92 10.85
C THR A 32 11.91 8.70 12.16
N ASP A 33 11.90 10.04 12.11
CA ASP A 33 11.87 10.89 13.31
C ASP A 33 10.44 10.94 13.89
N PRO A 34 10.19 10.39 15.10
CA PRO A 34 8.88 10.40 15.73
C PRO A 34 8.36 11.80 16.09
N ALA A 35 9.23 12.81 16.14
CA ALA A 35 8.84 14.19 16.39
C ALA A 35 8.34 14.91 15.11
N HIS A 36 8.56 14.34 13.93
CA HIS A 36 8.13 14.93 12.67
C HIS A 36 6.63 14.74 12.46
N ALA A 37 5.93 15.78 11.99
CA ALA A 37 4.47 15.73 11.77
C ALA A 37 4.07 14.58 10.81
N ASP A 38 4.86 14.39 9.76
CA ASP A 38 4.67 13.33 8.76
C ASP A 38 5.40 12.02 9.09
N TYR A 39 5.67 11.72 10.38
CA TYR A 39 6.35 10.48 10.79
C TYR A 39 5.77 9.23 10.12
N GLY A 40 6.63 8.44 9.46
CA GLY A 40 6.27 7.24 8.73
C GLY A 40 5.96 7.42 7.25
N ALA A 41 5.79 8.66 6.77
CA ALA A 41 5.59 8.97 5.36
C ALA A 41 6.83 8.71 4.51
N ILE A 42 6.63 8.54 3.20
CA ILE A 42 7.68 8.61 2.19
C ILE A 42 7.67 10.00 1.56
N TYR A 43 8.84 10.66 1.56
CA TYR A 43 9.05 11.87 0.78
C TYR A 43 9.07 11.57 -0.72
N HIS A 44 8.27 12.29 -1.49
CA HIS A 44 8.35 12.19 -2.94
C HIS A 44 9.59 12.96 -3.45
N SER A 45 10.51 12.27 -4.11
CA SER A 45 11.82 12.82 -4.51
C SER A 45 11.73 14.07 -5.41
N ALA A 46 10.68 14.19 -6.23
CA ALA A 46 10.54 15.31 -7.17
C ALA A 46 10.11 16.65 -6.53
N TRP A 47 9.39 16.63 -5.41
CA TRP A 47 8.86 17.85 -4.78
C TRP A 47 9.06 17.92 -3.26
N GLY A 48 9.70 16.91 -2.66
CA GLY A 48 10.21 16.97 -1.29
C GLY A 48 9.14 17.08 -0.21
N VAL A 49 7.91 16.62 -0.46
CA VAL A 49 6.84 16.57 0.55
C VAL A 49 6.39 15.13 0.82
N ALA A 50 5.91 14.88 2.03
CA ALA A 50 5.29 13.62 2.42
C ALA A 50 4.08 13.36 1.52
N ASP A 51 4.05 12.21 0.83
CA ASP A 51 3.04 11.95 -0.19
C ASP A 51 2.23 10.68 0.14
N PRO A 52 0.90 10.78 0.36
CA PRO A 52 0.03 9.64 0.66
C PRO A 52 0.10 8.54 -0.39
N ARG A 53 0.11 8.92 -1.68
CA ARG A 53 0.16 7.96 -2.78
C ARG A 53 1.46 7.15 -2.76
N THR A 54 2.59 7.81 -2.65
CA THR A 54 3.91 7.17 -2.59
C THR A 54 4.06 6.33 -1.33
N THR A 55 3.59 6.83 -0.19
CA THR A 55 3.59 6.07 1.06
C THR A 55 2.72 4.82 0.98
N GLY A 56 1.56 4.90 0.34
CA GLY A 56 0.69 3.75 0.07
C GLY A 56 1.38 2.69 -0.81
N LYS A 57 2.12 3.10 -1.84
CA LYS A 57 2.93 2.17 -2.67
C LYS A 57 4.00 1.48 -1.84
N PHE A 58 4.72 2.22 -1.00
CA PHE A 58 5.74 1.66 -0.12
C PHE A 58 5.16 0.67 0.89
N LEU A 59 4.01 0.99 1.49
CA LEU A 59 3.26 0.09 2.36
C LEU A 59 2.95 -1.25 1.66
N VAL A 60 2.39 -1.20 0.44
CA VAL A 60 2.09 -2.40 -0.36
C VAL A 60 3.36 -3.18 -0.67
N LEU A 61 4.43 -2.50 -1.05
CA LEU A 61 5.73 -3.08 -1.37
C LEU A 61 6.33 -3.85 -0.18
N CYS A 62 6.42 -3.21 0.99
CA CYS A 62 6.89 -3.84 2.22
C CYS A 62 6.01 -5.04 2.61
N SER A 63 4.69 -4.92 2.43
CA SER A 63 3.75 -6.00 2.72
C SER A 63 3.96 -7.22 1.81
N TYR A 64 4.15 -7.01 0.51
CA TYR A 64 4.45 -8.10 -0.43
C TYR A 64 5.79 -8.77 -0.18
N LEU A 65 6.82 -8.01 0.18
CA LEU A 65 8.11 -8.56 0.58
C LEU A 65 7.99 -9.41 1.85
N ALA A 66 7.27 -8.91 2.86
CA ALA A 66 7.05 -9.65 4.09
C ALA A 66 6.19 -10.92 3.88
N LEU A 67 5.23 -10.90 2.96
CA LEU A 67 4.43 -12.08 2.58
C LEU A 67 5.21 -13.11 1.75
N GLY A 68 6.24 -12.66 1.03
CA GLY A 68 7.08 -13.50 0.18
C GLY A 68 8.30 -14.12 0.88
N ALA A 69 8.77 -13.51 1.97
CA ALA A 69 9.90 -13.99 2.74
C ALA A 69 9.54 -15.23 3.59
N ALA A 70 10.49 -16.18 3.72
CA ALA A 70 10.30 -17.41 4.51
C ALA A 70 10.26 -17.17 6.03
N LEU A 71 10.70 -15.99 6.48
CA LEU A 71 10.53 -15.47 7.83
C LEU A 71 10.24 -13.96 7.72
N PRO A 72 9.36 -13.38 8.57
CA PRO A 72 9.11 -11.94 8.52
C PRO A 72 10.40 -11.22 8.89
N ASP A 73 11.00 -10.52 7.94
CA ASP A 73 11.93 -9.45 8.27
C ASP A 73 11.14 -8.42 9.08
N THR A 74 11.37 -8.39 10.39
CA THR A 74 10.66 -7.50 11.32
C THR A 74 10.80 -6.04 10.91
N GLN A 75 11.87 -5.70 10.20
CA GLN A 75 12.08 -4.38 9.65
C GLN A 75 11.05 -4.03 8.57
N LEU A 76 10.63 -4.98 7.73
CA LEU A 76 9.61 -4.73 6.70
C LEU A 76 8.24 -4.48 7.33
N LEU A 77 7.87 -5.25 8.35
CA LEU A 77 6.60 -5.04 9.06
C LEU A 77 6.59 -3.73 9.83
N GLU A 78 7.70 -3.35 10.45
CA GLU A 78 7.84 -2.06 11.12
C GLU A 78 7.65 -0.91 10.12
N GLN A 79 8.33 -0.96 8.98
CA GLN A 79 8.24 0.06 7.93
C GLN A 79 6.84 0.18 7.32
N ALA A 80 6.20 -0.96 7.06
CA ALA A 80 4.82 -1.02 6.63
C ALA A 80 3.88 -0.42 7.70
N ASN A 81 4.10 -0.73 8.97
CA ASN A 81 3.30 -0.16 10.05
C ASN A 81 3.41 1.37 10.11
N LEU A 82 4.63 1.92 10.02
CA LEU A 82 4.84 3.36 9.99
C LEU A 82 4.16 4.03 8.78
N ALA A 83 4.27 3.41 7.61
CA ALA A 83 3.61 3.89 6.40
C ALA A 83 2.07 3.85 6.53
N ALA A 84 1.52 2.78 7.12
CA ALA A 84 0.09 2.66 7.38
C ALA A 84 -0.41 3.69 8.42
N ASP A 85 0.37 3.93 9.48
CA ASP A 85 0.05 4.94 10.48
C ASP A 85 0.00 6.35 9.86
N TYR A 86 0.95 6.68 8.99
CA TYR A 86 0.88 7.93 8.23
C TYR A 86 -0.34 7.97 7.32
N LEU A 87 -0.62 6.91 6.56
CA LEU A 87 -1.74 6.90 5.62
C LEU A 87 -3.09 7.10 6.31
N LEU A 88 -3.27 6.54 7.51
CA LEU A 88 -4.46 6.76 8.33
C LEU A 88 -4.60 8.23 8.77
N ARG A 89 -3.49 8.90 9.11
CA ARG A 89 -3.47 10.32 9.51
C ARG A 89 -3.59 11.28 8.32
N ALA A 90 -3.07 10.90 7.15
CA ALA A 90 -3.04 11.73 5.96
C ALA A 90 -4.40 11.84 5.25
N ARG A 91 -5.38 11.02 5.64
CA ARG A 91 -6.75 11.13 5.14
C ARG A 91 -7.37 12.47 5.50
N ARG A 92 -8.16 12.99 4.58
CA ARG A 92 -9.05 14.12 4.78
C ARG A 92 -10.25 13.71 5.66
N PRO A 93 -11.03 14.66 6.20
CA PRO A 93 -12.22 14.35 6.99
C PRO A 93 -13.25 13.46 6.26
N SER A 94 -13.23 13.45 4.92
CA SER A 94 -14.02 12.54 4.09
C SER A 94 -13.64 11.06 4.27
N GLY A 95 -12.38 10.77 4.65
CA GLY A 95 -11.77 9.44 4.60
C GLY A 95 -10.90 9.19 3.37
N LEU A 96 -10.82 10.13 2.43
CA LEU A 96 -10.02 10.02 1.20
C LEU A 96 -8.61 10.60 1.40
N ILE A 97 -7.68 10.19 0.55
CA ILE A 97 -6.33 10.78 0.47
C ILE A 97 -6.22 11.73 -0.73
N ASP A 98 -5.26 12.63 -0.65
CA ASP A 98 -4.90 13.49 -1.77
C ASP A 98 -3.93 12.78 -2.72
N LEU A 99 -3.99 13.15 -3.99
CA LEU A 99 -2.81 13.26 -4.85
C LEU A 99 -2.34 14.72 -4.78
N ILE A 100 -1.34 14.98 -3.95
CA ILE A 100 -0.92 16.34 -3.57
C ILE A 100 -0.65 17.25 -4.78
N SER A 101 -0.16 16.68 -5.88
CA SER A 101 0.16 17.46 -7.06
C SER A 101 -1.05 18.05 -7.79
N VAL A 102 -2.21 17.37 -7.77
CA VAL A 102 -3.35 17.76 -8.64
C VAL A 102 -4.75 17.42 -8.12
N ASN A 103 -4.94 16.37 -7.30
CA ASN A 103 -6.27 15.93 -6.88
C ASN A 103 -6.39 15.92 -5.36
N ILE A 104 -6.99 16.96 -4.79
CA ILE A 104 -7.28 17.03 -3.36
C ILE A 104 -8.56 16.24 -3.08
N ASP A 105 -8.59 15.55 -1.93
CA ASP A 105 -9.74 14.77 -1.45
C ASP A 105 -10.23 13.76 -2.50
N SER A 106 -9.31 12.95 -3.02
CA SER A 106 -9.47 12.25 -4.30
C SER A 106 -9.97 10.81 -4.12
N ALA A 107 -11.24 10.59 -4.47
CA ALA A 107 -11.84 9.26 -4.53
C ALA A 107 -11.09 8.28 -5.46
N PRO A 108 -10.66 8.66 -6.68
CA PRO A 108 -9.95 7.71 -7.53
C PRO A 108 -8.54 7.39 -7.01
N ASP A 109 -7.79 8.36 -6.48
CA ASP A 109 -6.45 8.11 -5.92
C ASP A 109 -6.52 7.22 -4.66
N THR A 110 -7.54 7.44 -3.84
CA THR A 110 -7.89 6.53 -2.73
C THR A 110 -8.27 5.14 -3.25
N GLY A 111 -9.03 5.06 -4.35
CA GLY A 111 -9.41 3.79 -4.97
C GLY A 111 -8.22 2.97 -5.45
N PHE A 112 -7.17 3.59 -6.00
CA PHE A 112 -5.93 2.88 -6.32
C PHE A 112 -5.28 2.28 -5.07
N ALA A 113 -5.20 3.04 -3.98
CA ALA A 113 -4.64 2.54 -2.72
C ALA A 113 -5.49 1.39 -2.14
N VAL A 114 -6.81 1.56 -2.09
CA VAL A 114 -7.74 0.52 -1.61
C VAL A 114 -7.60 -0.77 -2.43
N GLN A 115 -7.51 -0.68 -3.76
CA GLN A 115 -7.36 -1.85 -4.63
C GLN A 115 -6.11 -2.67 -4.27
N GLU A 116 -4.97 -2.01 -4.08
CA GLU A 116 -3.71 -2.69 -3.75
C GLU A 116 -3.70 -3.23 -2.32
N LEU A 117 -4.24 -2.47 -1.38
CA LEU A 117 -4.34 -2.85 0.02
C LEU A 117 -5.29 -4.03 0.25
N CYS A 118 -6.41 -4.08 -0.48
CA CYS A 118 -7.29 -5.25 -0.47
C CYS A 118 -6.56 -6.51 -0.97
N THR A 119 -5.69 -6.37 -1.98
CA THR A 119 -4.87 -7.47 -2.48
C THR A 119 -3.89 -7.98 -1.41
N VAL A 120 -3.30 -7.08 -0.61
CA VAL A 120 -2.46 -7.44 0.54
C VAL A 120 -3.26 -8.25 1.58
N LEU A 121 -4.46 -7.77 1.96
CA LEU A 121 -5.34 -8.47 2.91
C LEU A 121 -5.74 -9.86 2.39
N GLU A 122 -6.14 -9.95 1.13
CA GLU A 122 -6.53 -11.22 0.51
C GLU A 122 -5.35 -12.21 0.45
N LEU A 123 -4.16 -11.73 0.10
CA LEU A 123 -2.95 -12.57 0.03
C LEU A 123 -2.52 -13.06 1.41
N ALA A 124 -2.56 -12.20 2.43
CA ALA A 124 -2.29 -12.58 3.82
C ALA A 124 -3.25 -13.68 4.29
N ARG A 125 -4.56 -13.54 3.97
CA ARG A 125 -5.58 -14.56 4.24
C ARG A 125 -5.28 -15.88 3.52
N LYS A 126 -4.97 -15.83 2.22
CA LYS A 126 -4.64 -17.03 1.40
C LYS A 126 -3.38 -17.76 1.88
N ARG A 127 -2.42 -17.01 2.44
CA ARG A 127 -1.18 -17.56 3.04
C ARG A 127 -1.35 -17.97 4.49
N THR A 128 -2.55 -17.86 5.06
CA THR A 128 -2.86 -18.19 6.46
C THR A 128 -1.88 -17.54 7.43
N VAL A 129 -1.59 -16.24 7.21
CA VAL A 129 -0.73 -15.48 8.10
C VAL A 129 -1.40 -15.31 9.46
N ASP A 130 -0.84 -15.95 10.49
CA ASP A 130 -1.36 -15.97 11.86
C ASP A 130 -0.37 -15.42 12.90
N HIS A 131 0.89 -15.16 12.50
CA HIS A 131 1.91 -14.67 13.40
C HIS A 131 1.53 -13.29 13.98
N PRO A 132 1.58 -13.09 15.32
CA PRO A 132 1.06 -11.88 15.98
C PRO A 132 1.63 -10.54 15.48
N ALA A 133 2.87 -10.53 14.98
CA ALA A 133 3.50 -9.34 14.42
C ALA A 133 2.74 -8.72 13.23
N TRP A 134 1.87 -9.48 12.56
CA TRP A 134 1.06 -8.98 11.43
C TRP A 134 -0.21 -8.27 11.88
N ALA A 135 -0.75 -8.59 13.06
CA ALA A 135 -2.05 -8.10 13.49
C ALA A 135 -2.18 -6.56 13.45
N PRO A 136 -1.18 -5.77 13.92
CA PRO A 136 -1.27 -4.32 13.83
C PRO A 136 -1.33 -3.80 12.40
N LEU A 137 -0.56 -4.40 11.49
CA LEU A 137 -0.51 -3.96 10.09
C LEU A 137 -1.84 -4.28 9.39
N LEU A 138 -2.34 -5.51 9.55
CA LEU A 138 -3.59 -5.95 8.90
C LEU A 138 -4.79 -5.15 9.43
N ASP A 139 -4.82 -4.81 10.72
CA ASP A 139 -5.88 -3.99 11.29
C ASP A 139 -5.86 -2.54 10.76
N LYS A 140 -4.67 -1.92 10.65
CA LYS A 140 -4.52 -0.58 10.06
C LYS A 140 -4.93 -0.54 8.60
N ILE A 141 -4.52 -1.55 7.81
CA ILE A 141 -4.91 -1.67 6.40
C ILE A 141 -6.44 -1.84 6.30
N GLY A 142 -7.03 -2.73 7.11
CA GLY A 142 -8.47 -2.93 7.14
C GLY A 142 -9.23 -1.67 7.54
N THR A 143 -8.72 -0.92 8.51
CA THR A 143 -9.30 0.36 8.95
C THR A 143 -9.25 1.41 7.83
N PHE A 144 -8.11 1.53 7.13
CA PHE A 144 -7.99 2.43 5.98
C PHE A 144 -9.05 2.11 4.90
N VAL A 145 -9.18 0.83 4.54
CA VAL A 145 -10.16 0.38 3.55
C VAL A 145 -11.60 0.68 4.00
N ARG A 146 -11.97 0.27 5.22
CA ARG A 146 -13.35 0.46 5.74
C ARG A 146 -13.77 1.94 5.76
N GLU A 147 -12.86 2.83 6.14
CA GLU A 147 -13.16 4.26 6.26
C GLU A 147 -13.14 5.00 4.91
N ALA A 148 -12.38 4.51 3.92
CA ALA A 148 -12.35 5.08 2.58
C ALA A 148 -13.62 4.77 1.76
N VAL A 149 -14.21 3.58 1.94
CA VAL A 149 -15.32 3.07 1.11
C VAL A 149 -16.53 4.02 1.04
N PRO A 150 -17.05 4.57 2.16
CA PRO A 150 -18.21 5.46 2.11
C PRO A 150 -17.98 6.69 1.22
N ALA A 151 -16.82 7.32 1.33
CA ALA A 151 -16.50 8.50 0.53
C ALA A 151 -16.17 8.17 -0.92
N MET A 152 -15.59 7.00 -1.20
CA MET A 152 -15.40 6.53 -2.59
C MET A 152 -16.72 6.34 -3.34
N LEU A 153 -17.80 5.96 -2.65
CA LEU A 153 -19.13 5.79 -3.26
C LEU A 153 -19.74 7.13 -3.72
N THR A 154 -19.36 8.24 -3.08
CA THR A 154 -19.96 9.57 -3.34
C THR A 154 -18.99 10.58 -3.98
N GLY A 155 -17.67 10.31 -3.97
CA GLY A 155 -16.63 11.28 -4.35
C GLY A 155 -16.36 11.43 -5.86
N GLY A 156 -17.05 10.67 -6.71
CA GLY A 156 -16.92 10.78 -8.17
C GLY A 156 -15.56 10.34 -8.73
N PHE A 157 -15.27 10.70 -9.99
CA PHE A 157 -14.01 10.34 -10.66
C PHE A 157 -13.56 11.38 -11.70
N HIS A 158 -12.25 11.54 -11.86
CA HIS A 158 -11.67 12.56 -12.76
C HIS A 158 -11.59 12.14 -14.23
N THR A 159 -11.55 10.84 -14.53
CA THR A 159 -11.42 10.34 -15.90
C THR A 159 -12.29 9.11 -16.14
N PRO A 160 -12.65 8.81 -17.40
CA PRO A 160 -13.32 7.58 -17.76
C PRO A 160 -12.66 6.31 -17.21
N ASN A 161 -11.34 6.23 -17.11
CA ASN A 161 -10.65 5.02 -16.65
C ASN A 161 -10.75 4.80 -15.14
N HIS A 162 -10.89 5.87 -14.36
CA HIS A 162 -10.99 5.80 -12.90
C HIS A 162 -12.21 5.00 -12.41
N ARG A 163 -13.31 4.98 -13.18
CA ARG A 163 -14.50 4.17 -12.81
C ARG A 163 -14.17 2.69 -12.66
N TRP A 164 -13.26 2.16 -13.48
CA TRP A 164 -12.89 0.74 -13.45
C TRP A 164 -12.10 0.40 -12.19
N VAL A 165 -11.15 1.27 -11.82
CA VAL A 165 -10.36 1.12 -10.60
C VAL A 165 -11.24 1.23 -9.37
N MET A 166 -12.13 2.22 -9.33
CA MET A 166 -13.06 2.39 -8.21
C MET A 166 -14.00 1.20 -8.04
N VAL A 167 -14.61 0.71 -9.12
CA VAL A 167 -15.49 -0.47 -9.05
C VAL A 167 -14.71 -1.71 -8.62
N SER A 168 -13.48 -1.90 -9.13
CA SER A 168 -12.63 -3.01 -8.70
C SER A 168 -12.27 -2.92 -7.21
N ALA A 169 -11.86 -1.75 -6.73
CA ALA A 169 -11.51 -1.50 -5.34
C ALA A 169 -12.70 -1.74 -4.40
N LEU A 170 -13.89 -1.21 -4.75
CA LEU A 170 -15.12 -1.39 -3.98
C LEU A 170 -15.56 -2.86 -3.94
N LEU A 171 -15.47 -3.58 -5.05
CA LEU A 171 -15.80 -5.00 -5.10
C LEU A 171 -14.83 -5.84 -4.25
N GLN A 172 -13.54 -5.53 -4.30
CA GLN A 172 -12.54 -6.18 -3.45
C GLN A 172 -12.80 -5.88 -1.97
N ALA A 173 -13.06 -4.63 -1.61
CA ALA A 173 -13.37 -4.23 -0.24
C ALA A 173 -14.64 -4.92 0.29
N HIS A 174 -15.64 -5.14 -0.56
CA HIS A 174 -16.86 -5.87 -0.19
C HIS A 174 -16.62 -7.38 0.06
N ALA A 175 -15.59 -7.96 -0.56
CA ALA A 175 -15.30 -9.40 -0.48
C ALA A 175 -14.36 -9.79 0.68
N LEU A 176 -13.87 -8.81 1.45
CA LEU A 176 -13.01 -8.99 2.62
C LEU A 176 -13.85 -9.06 3.89
#